data_AF-A0A536T974-F1
#
_entry.id   AF-A0A536T974-F1
#
_cell.length_a   1.000
_cell.length_b   1.000
_cell.length_c   1.000
_cell.angle_alpha   90.00
_cell.angle_beta   90.00
_cell.angle_gamma   90.00
#
_symmetry.space_group_name_H-M   'P 1'
#
loop_
_entity.id
_entity.type
_entity.pdbx_description
1 polymer ?
#
loop_
_entity_poly.entity_id
_entity_poly.type
_entity_poly.pdbx_seq_one_letter_code
_entity_poly.pdbx_strand_id
1 'polypeptide(L)'
;MGAATLIELLKRHLKAHGITYAKVAERLGLSEASVKRMFSRHDFTLQRLEDVCRVADLDFAALVRALSDEQASTTHLTVEQEQEIISDPKLFLVALCAVGNWTLEQIIAAYDLSRVECIGCLAHLDKLRIIDLMPENRIRPLIGRTLSWLPDGPFQRYFRSRVQAEYLGSSFDRPDELFLFLNGMLSTKSTAELIVRIRKLAAEFAEMHRDDLRLAIGQRHGTSVLLATRPWEPKLFRALRRAQPAELPQQPGAATPKNPRK
;
A
#
# COMPACT_ATOMS: atom_id res chain seq x y z
N MET A 1 -17.88 16.76 -9.94
CA MET A 1 -18.24 15.50 -9.27
C MET A 1 -17.12 15.11 -8.29
N GLY A 2 -17.13 15.63 -7.05
CA GLY A 2 -16.01 15.40 -6.11
C GLY A 2 -16.31 15.70 -4.63
N ALA A 3 -17.29 16.56 -4.33
CA ALA A 3 -17.62 16.95 -2.96
C ALA A 3 -18.21 15.79 -2.12
N ALA A 4 -19.10 14.98 -2.70
CA ALA A 4 -19.74 13.88 -1.96
C ALA A 4 -18.76 12.79 -1.51
N THR A 5 -17.83 12.40 -2.39
CA THR A 5 -16.81 11.38 -2.10
C THR A 5 -15.81 11.84 -1.03
N LEU A 6 -15.44 13.12 -1.05
CA LEU A 6 -14.57 13.74 -0.03
C LEU A 6 -15.22 13.69 1.37
N ILE A 7 -16.52 13.90 1.44
CA ILE A 7 -17.29 13.85 2.69
C ILE A 7 -17.45 12.42 3.21
N GLU A 8 -17.60 11.43 2.33
CA GLU A 8 -17.61 10.02 2.71
C GLU A 8 -16.22 9.53 3.18
N LEU A 9 -15.14 10.03 2.58
CA LEU A 9 -13.78 9.81 3.08
C LEU A 9 -13.59 10.40 4.48
N LEU A 10 -14.04 11.64 4.69
CA LEU A 10 -14.00 12.30 5.99
C LEU A 10 -14.82 11.54 7.05
N LYS A 11 -16.02 11.04 6.71
CA LYS A 11 -16.82 10.18 7.60
C LYS A 11 -16.05 8.93 8.03
N ARG A 12 -15.40 8.24 7.09
CA ARG A 12 -14.62 7.03 7.40
C ARG A 12 -13.43 7.36 8.29
N HIS A 13 -12.75 8.48 8.05
CA HIS A 13 -11.64 8.93 8.87
C HIS A 13 -12.07 9.20 10.33
N LEU A 14 -13.18 9.93 10.51
CA LEU A 14 -13.77 10.18 11.83
C LEU A 14 -14.11 8.87 12.55
N LYS A 15 -14.74 7.93 11.85
CA LYS A 15 -15.09 6.61 12.40
C LYS A 15 -13.85 5.80 12.79
N ALA A 16 -12.80 5.81 11.97
CA ALA A 16 -11.55 5.08 12.25
C ALA A 16 -10.81 5.61 13.49
N HIS A 17 -10.91 6.91 13.76
CA HIS A 17 -10.30 7.55 14.93
C HIS A 17 -11.24 7.65 16.14
N GLY A 18 -12.40 6.99 16.10
CA GLY A 18 -13.37 7.01 17.20
C GLY A 18 -14.01 8.38 17.46
N ILE A 19 -13.93 9.30 16.50
CA ILE A 19 -14.48 10.66 16.63
C ILE A 19 -15.96 10.62 16.28
N THR A 20 -16.79 10.89 17.27
CA THR A 20 -18.25 10.90 17.12
C THR A 20 -18.75 12.25 16.62
N TYR A 21 -19.95 12.27 16.01
CA TYR A 21 -20.59 13.54 15.65
C TYR A 21 -20.88 14.42 16.87
N ALA A 22 -21.07 13.85 18.05
CA ALA A 22 -21.16 14.61 19.30
C ALA A 22 -19.86 15.37 19.58
N LYS A 23 -18.69 14.74 19.35
CA LYS A 23 -17.40 15.39 19.55
C LYS A 23 -17.13 16.49 18.53
N VAL A 24 -17.54 16.27 17.29
CA VAL A 24 -17.49 17.28 16.22
C VAL A 24 -18.40 18.47 16.55
N ALA A 25 -19.61 18.20 17.05
CA ALA A 25 -20.57 19.21 17.44
C ALA A 25 -20.05 20.10 18.58
N GLU A 26 -19.49 19.48 19.64
CA GLU A 26 -18.86 20.18 20.77
C GLU A 26 -17.75 21.13 20.30
N ARG A 27 -16.84 20.65 19.45
CA ARG A 27 -15.67 21.43 19.00
C ARG A 27 -16.01 22.53 18.01
N LEU A 28 -17.12 22.42 17.29
CA LEU A 28 -17.60 23.42 16.33
C LEU A 28 -18.64 24.38 16.92
N GLY A 29 -19.06 24.20 18.18
CA GLY A 29 -20.14 24.97 18.79
C GLY A 29 -21.50 24.75 18.10
N LEU A 30 -21.74 23.55 17.58
CA LEU A 30 -22.97 23.17 16.87
C LEU A 30 -23.76 22.12 17.65
N SER A 31 -25.04 21.93 17.31
CA SER A 31 -25.80 20.78 17.79
C SER A 31 -25.45 19.52 16.99
N GLU A 32 -25.50 18.35 17.65
CA GLU A 32 -25.25 17.06 16.97
C GLU A 32 -26.22 16.82 15.80
N ALA A 33 -27.47 17.27 15.93
CA ALA A 33 -28.46 17.23 14.86
C ALA A 33 -28.03 18.06 13.63
N SER A 34 -27.41 19.23 13.85
CA SER A 34 -26.89 20.07 12.79
C SER A 34 -25.70 19.41 12.09
N VAL A 35 -24.80 18.77 12.84
CA VAL A 35 -23.67 18.01 12.28
C VAL A 35 -24.17 16.81 11.46
N LYS A 36 -25.13 16.03 11.97
CA LYS A 36 -25.76 14.92 11.23
C LYS A 36 -26.38 15.39 9.92
N ARG A 37 -27.10 16.52 9.95
CA ARG A 37 -27.72 17.13 8.76
C ARG A 37 -26.69 17.59 7.73
N MET A 38 -25.59 18.18 8.19
CA MET A 38 -24.49 18.64 7.35
C MET A 38 -23.82 17.46 6.61
N PHE A 39 -23.53 16.38 7.33
CA PHE A 39 -22.96 15.15 6.76
C PHE A 39 -23.93 14.33 5.87
N SER A 40 -25.24 14.42 6.08
CA SER A 40 -26.21 13.72 5.23
C SER A 40 -26.53 14.47 3.95
N ARG A 41 -26.59 15.81 4.01
CA ARG A 41 -26.89 16.67 2.86
C ARG A 41 -25.67 17.02 2.02
N HIS A 42 -24.48 16.64 2.48
CA HIS A 42 -23.21 17.02 1.85
C HIS A 42 -23.02 18.54 1.73
N ASP A 43 -23.64 19.29 2.65
CA ASP A 43 -23.74 20.74 2.61
C ASP A 43 -22.65 21.37 3.49
N PHE A 44 -21.44 21.44 2.93
CA PHE A 44 -20.27 22.00 3.59
C PHE A 44 -19.81 23.26 2.88
N THR A 45 -19.54 24.31 3.64
CA THR A 45 -18.63 25.36 3.18
C THR A 45 -17.18 24.85 3.29
N LEU A 46 -16.27 25.41 2.49
CA LEU A 46 -14.85 25.03 2.55
C LEU A 46 -14.27 25.20 3.96
N GLN A 47 -14.58 26.32 4.60
CA GLN A 47 -14.14 26.61 5.97
C GLN A 47 -14.70 25.60 6.99
N ARG A 48 -15.96 25.18 6.81
CA ARG A 48 -16.56 24.17 7.70
C ARG A 48 -15.90 22.80 7.52
N LEU A 49 -15.52 22.46 6.30
CA LEU A 49 -14.80 21.24 6.00
C LEU A 49 -13.41 21.25 6.65
N GLU A 50 -12.68 22.37 6.56
CA GLU A 50 -11.39 22.56 7.25
C GLU A 50 -11.52 22.49 8.77
N ASP A 51 -12.56 23.09 9.36
CA ASP A 51 -12.79 23.02 10.80
C ASP A 51 -12.98 21.56 11.26
N VAL A 52 -13.76 20.77 10.50
CA VAL A 52 -13.97 19.35 10.80
C VAL A 52 -12.69 18.54 10.61
N CYS A 53 -11.89 18.84 9.59
CA CYS A 53 -10.57 18.22 9.39
C CYS A 53 -9.65 18.51 10.59
N ARG A 54 -9.63 19.75 11.09
CA ARG A 54 -8.91 20.12 12.33
C ARG A 54 -9.39 19.36 13.57
N VAL A 55 -10.69 19.12 13.70
CA VAL A 55 -11.22 18.27 14.80
C VAL A 55 -10.74 16.82 14.67
N ALA A 56 -10.55 16.36 13.43
CA ALA A 56 -10.07 15.03 13.11
C ALA A 56 -8.54 14.87 13.12
N ASP A 57 -7.80 15.93 13.49
CA ASP A 57 -6.34 16.02 13.37
C ASP A 57 -5.83 15.65 11.97
N LEU A 58 -6.61 16.03 10.95
CA LEU A 58 -6.37 15.74 9.56
C LEU A 58 -6.13 17.04 8.79
N ASP A 59 -5.06 17.11 8.01
CA ASP A 59 -4.84 18.20 7.06
C ASP A 59 -5.83 18.07 5.89
N PHE A 60 -6.48 19.18 5.52
CA PHE A 60 -7.42 19.19 4.39
C PHE A 60 -6.74 18.74 3.09
N ALA A 61 -5.48 19.13 2.88
CA ALA A 61 -4.74 18.66 1.72
C ALA A 61 -4.48 17.14 1.79
N ALA A 62 -4.32 16.56 2.99
CA ALA A 62 -4.24 15.10 3.18
C ALA A 62 -5.54 14.39 2.81
N LEU A 63 -6.70 14.97 3.16
CA LEU A 63 -8.00 14.43 2.78
C LEU A 63 -8.19 14.42 1.25
N VAL A 64 -7.81 15.49 0.56
CA VAL A 64 -7.87 15.57 -0.91
C VAL A 64 -6.86 14.62 -1.56
N ARG A 65 -5.68 14.43 -0.96
CA ARG A 65 -4.69 13.41 -1.38
C ARG A 65 -5.25 12.00 -1.28
N ALA A 66 -5.80 11.62 -0.13
CA ALA A 66 -6.39 10.30 0.07
C ALA A 66 -7.58 10.02 -0.85
N LEU A 67 -8.35 11.05 -1.23
CA LEU A 67 -9.38 10.92 -2.26
C LEU A 67 -8.80 10.61 -3.64
N SER A 68 -7.66 11.21 -3.99
CA SER A 68 -6.96 10.96 -5.26
C SER A 68 -6.35 9.56 -5.30
N ASP A 69 -5.85 9.07 -4.16
CA ASP A 69 -5.33 7.71 -4.02
C ASP A 69 -6.44 6.65 -4.11
N GLU A 70 -7.62 6.88 -3.51
CA GLU A 70 -8.78 5.99 -3.66
C GLU A 70 -9.35 6.00 -5.08
N GLN A 71 -9.19 7.11 -5.81
CA GLN A 71 -9.58 7.22 -7.21
C GLN A 71 -8.61 6.53 -8.17
N ALA A 72 -7.38 6.20 -7.74
CA ALA A 72 -6.55 5.20 -8.42
C ALA A 72 -7.18 3.81 -8.18
N SER A 73 -8.28 3.55 -8.89
CA SER A 73 -9.26 2.49 -8.65
C SER A 73 -8.74 1.06 -8.83
N THR A 74 -7.50 0.89 -9.25
CA THR A 74 -6.94 -0.40 -9.62
C THR A 74 -5.99 -0.88 -8.52
N THR A 75 -6.51 -1.66 -7.58
CA THR A 75 -5.72 -2.30 -6.50
C THR A 75 -4.89 -3.49 -7.02
N HIS A 76 -5.21 -3.99 -8.22
CA HIS A 76 -4.60 -5.16 -8.85
C HIS A 76 -4.59 -5.02 -10.37
N LEU A 77 -3.52 -5.45 -11.01
CA LEU A 77 -3.45 -5.60 -12.46
C LEU A 77 -4.13 -6.90 -12.88
N THR A 78 -4.64 -6.96 -14.12
CA THR A 78 -5.13 -8.22 -14.69
C THR A 78 -3.95 -9.15 -15.02
N VAL A 79 -4.22 -10.44 -15.19
CA VAL A 79 -3.19 -11.43 -15.56
C VAL A 79 -2.52 -11.03 -16.86
N GLU A 80 -3.29 -10.55 -17.84
CA GLU A 80 -2.81 -10.11 -19.15
C GLU A 80 -1.90 -8.88 -19.00
N GLN A 81 -2.28 -7.91 -18.17
CA GLN A 81 -1.45 -6.74 -17.89
C GLN A 81 -0.14 -7.13 -17.19
N GLU A 82 -0.18 -7.98 -16.15
CA GLU A 82 1.04 -8.45 -15.50
C GLU A 82 1.96 -9.20 -16.48
N GLN A 83 1.38 -10.07 -17.31
CA GLN A 83 2.10 -10.87 -18.30
C GLN A 83 2.76 -10.03 -19.39
N GLU A 84 2.05 -9.02 -19.89
CA GLU A 84 2.56 -8.10 -20.90
C GLU A 84 3.74 -7.29 -20.34
N ILE A 85 3.60 -6.75 -19.12
CA ILE A 85 4.65 -5.95 -18.49
C ILE A 85 5.93 -6.76 -18.26
N ILE A 86 5.84 -8.02 -17.80
CA ILE A 86 7.03 -8.86 -17.57
C ILE A 86 7.63 -9.46 -18.84
N SER A 87 6.95 -9.34 -19.98
CA SER A 87 7.39 -9.96 -21.25
C SER A 87 8.66 -9.34 -21.81
N ASP A 88 8.86 -8.04 -21.56
CA ASP A 88 10.02 -7.26 -21.98
C ASP A 88 10.67 -6.58 -20.76
N PRO A 89 11.95 -6.85 -20.44
CA PRO A 89 12.67 -6.17 -19.37
C PRO A 89 12.65 -4.64 -19.48
N LYS A 90 12.68 -4.07 -20.69
CA LYS A 90 12.63 -2.61 -20.90
C LYS A 90 11.25 -2.08 -20.54
N LEU A 91 10.18 -2.75 -20.97
CA LEU A 91 8.81 -2.38 -20.59
C LEU A 91 8.60 -2.47 -19.08
N PHE A 92 9.11 -3.53 -18.43
CA PHE A 92 9.00 -3.68 -16.98
C PHE A 92 9.74 -2.56 -16.24
N LEU A 93 10.96 -2.24 -16.66
CA LEU A 93 11.74 -1.13 -16.11
C LEU A 93 10.99 0.20 -16.24
N VAL A 94 10.51 0.52 -17.45
CA VAL A 94 9.78 1.78 -17.69
C VAL A 94 8.48 1.81 -16.88
N ALA A 95 7.80 0.67 -16.70
CA ALA A 95 6.62 0.58 -15.83
C ALA A 95 6.96 0.90 -14.37
N LEU A 96 8.04 0.33 -13.83
CA LEU A 96 8.50 0.61 -12.47
C LEU A 96 8.87 2.10 -12.30
N CYS A 97 9.58 2.68 -13.26
CA CYS A 97 9.94 4.11 -13.23
C CYS A 97 8.71 5.01 -13.34
N ALA A 98 7.76 4.67 -14.22
CA ALA A 98 6.56 5.46 -14.42
C ALA A 98 5.67 5.48 -13.17
N VAL A 99 5.40 4.33 -12.56
CA VAL A 99 4.76 4.22 -11.24
C VAL A 99 5.61 4.88 -10.15
N GLY A 100 6.93 4.86 -10.36
CA GLY A 100 7.98 5.59 -9.68
C GLY A 100 7.81 7.13 -9.65
N ASN A 101 6.89 7.69 -10.43
CA ASN A 101 6.78 9.13 -10.73
C ASN A 101 8.08 9.69 -11.34
N TRP A 102 8.81 8.88 -12.10
CA TRP A 102 9.95 9.36 -12.88
C TRP A 102 9.44 10.00 -14.16
N THR A 103 10.13 11.06 -14.58
CA THR A 103 9.94 11.67 -15.90
C THR A 103 10.68 10.89 -16.97
N LEU A 104 10.25 11.03 -18.23
CA LEU A 104 10.98 10.46 -19.37
C LEU A 104 12.46 10.83 -19.34
N GLU A 105 12.78 12.10 -19.08
CA GLU A 105 14.17 12.58 -19.02
C GLU A 105 14.99 11.86 -17.95
N GLN A 106 14.40 11.61 -16.78
CA GLN A 106 15.07 10.87 -15.71
C GLN A 106 15.31 9.40 -16.09
N ILE A 107 14.37 8.77 -16.81
CA ILE A 107 14.50 7.38 -17.24
C ILE A 107 15.66 7.23 -18.22
N ILE A 108 15.68 8.04 -19.29
CA ILE A 108 16.74 7.95 -20.31
C ILE A 108 18.11 8.43 -19.82
N ALA A 109 18.15 9.25 -18.76
CA ALA A 109 19.40 9.67 -18.13
C ALA A 109 19.98 8.59 -17.20
N ALA A 110 19.13 7.75 -16.59
CA ALA A 110 19.55 6.73 -15.64
C ALA A 110 19.81 5.36 -16.29
N TYR A 111 19.17 5.06 -17.42
CA TYR A 111 19.23 3.76 -18.07
C TYR A 111 19.62 3.89 -19.54
N ASP A 112 20.30 2.86 -20.06
CA ASP A 112 20.64 2.75 -21.49
C ASP A 112 19.38 2.43 -22.31
N LEU A 113 18.58 3.47 -22.53
CA LEU A 113 17.32 3.42 -23.26
C LEU A 113 17.21 4.69 -24.10
N SER A 114 17.03 4.52 -25.42
CA SER A 114 16.83 5.69 -26.28
C SER A 114 15.49 6.38 -25.98
N ARG A 115 15.40 7.67 -26.29
CA ARG A 115 14.15 8.43 -26.18
C ARG A 115 13.00 7.75 -26.93
N VAL A 116 13.26 7.22 -28.12
CA VAL A 116 12.23 6.57 -28.95
C VAL A 116 11.73 5.29 -28.29
N GLU A 117 12.62 4.45 -27.76
CA GLU A 117 12.24 3.23 -27.05
C GLU A 117 11.45 3.55 -25.77
N CYS A 118 11.88 4.56 -25.01
CA CYS A 118 11.19 4.98 -23.80
C CYS A 118 9.76 5.48 -24.13
N ILE A 119 9.59 6.31 -25.16
CA ILE A 119 8.28 6.78 -25.59
C ILE A 119 7.42 5.59 -26.06
N GLY A 120 8.00 4.65 -26.80
CA GLY A 120 7.31 3.42 -27.22
C GLY A 120 6.79 2.61 -26.02
N CYS A 121 7.60 2.44 -24.98
CA CYS A 121 7.20 1.78 -23.75
C CYS A 121 6.10 2.56 -23.02
N LEU A 122 6.22 3.88 -22.88
CA LEU A 122 5.20 4.72 -22.24
C LEU A 122 3.87 4.68 -23.00
N ALA A 123 3.90 4.74 -24.33
CA ALA A 123 2.71 4.59 -25.16
C ALA A 123 2.07 3.21 -25.04
N HIS A 124 2.88 2.16 -24.86
CA HIS A 124 2.37 0.82 -24.57
C HIS A 124 1.67 0.80 -23.19
N LEU A 125 2.32 1.32 -22.15
CA LEU A 125 1.76 1.38 -20.80
C LEU A 125 0.47 2.22 -20.73
N ASP A 126 0.36 3.27 -21.55
CA ASP A 126 -0.85 4.08 -21.70
C ASP A 126 -2.02 3.26 -22.28
N LYS A 127 -1.76 2.47 -23.34
CA LYS A 127 -2.75 1.53 -23.91
C LYS A 127 -3.21 0.48 -22.90
N LEU A 128 -2.30 0.02 -22.04
CA LEU A 128 -2.61 -0.92 -20.96
C LEU A 128 -3.34 -0.27 -19.78
N ARG A 129 -3.59 1.05 -19.80
CA ARG A 129 -4.22 1.81 -18.70
C ARG A 129 -3.44 1.73 -17.39
N ILE A 130 -2.11 1.59 -17.49
CA ILE A 130 -1.20 1.63 -16.33
C ILE A 130 -0.83 3.09 -16.00
N ILE A 131 -0.70 3.91 -17.04
CA ILE A 131 -0.46 5.35 -16.97
C ILE A 131 -1.42 6.08 -17.92
N ASP A 132 -1.59 7.38 -17.71
CA ASP A 132 -2.02 8.33 -18.72
C ASP A 132 -0.76 9.07 -19.23
N LEU A 133 -0.50 8.98 -20.53
CA LEU A 133 0.56 9.75 -21.20
C LEU A 133 -0.01 11.07 -21.71
N MET A 134 0.29 12.16 -20.99
CA MET A 134 -0.15 13.51 -21.28
C MET A 134 0.79 14.22 -22.29
N PRO A 135 0.36 15.37 -22.88
CA PRO A 135 1.23 16.19 -23.73
C PRO A 135 2.57 16.51 -23.06
N GLU A 136 3.60 16.71 -23.88
CA GLU A 136 5.00 16.86 -23.44
C GLU A 136 5.57 15.62 -22.71
N ASN A 137 5.05 14.44 -23.02
CA ASN A 137 5.43 13.15 -22.40
C ASN A 137 5.31 13.14 -20.87
N ARG A 138 4.33 13.91 -20.36
CA ARG A 138 4.04 13.92 -18.94
C ARG A 138 3.36 12.62 -18.54
N ILE A 139 3.97 11.92 -17.59
CA ILE A 139 3.48 10.63 -17.12
C ILE A 139 2.58 10.85 -15.90
N ARG A 140 1.35 10.34 -15.96
CA ARG A 140 0.45 10.27 -14.80
C ARG A 140 0.13 8.80 -14.50
N PRO A 141 0.64 8.21 -13.41
CA PRO A 141 0.27 6.85 -13.05
C PRO A 141 -1.23 6.72 -12.78
N LEU A 142 -1.83 5.63 -13.27
CA LEU A 142 -3.23 5.28 -13.02
C LEU A 142 -3.39 4.22 -11.93
N ILE A 143 -2.29 3.53 -11.61
CA ILE A 143 -2.24 2.52 -10.56
C ILE A 143 -1.62 3.08 -9.28
N GLY A 144 -2.17 2.67 -8.14
CA GLY A 144 -1.65 3.03 -6.83
C GLY A 144 -0.34 2.31 -6.52
N ARG A 145 0.50 2.89 -5.65
CA ARG A 145 1.77 2.28 -5.22
C ARG A 145 1.62 1.11 -4.26
N THR A 146 0.48 1.01 -3.61
CA THR A 146 0.12 -0.11 -2.74
C THR A 146 -0.55 -1.26 -3.51
N LEU A 147 -0.39 -1.28 -4.84
CA LEU A 147 -0.88 -2.33 -5.71
C LEU A 147 -0.37 -3.69 -5.21
N SER A 148 -1.31 -4.62 -5.05
CA SER A 148 -0.99 -5.98 -4.66
C SER A 148 -0.91 -6.85 -5.91
N TRP A 149 0.15 -7.63 -6.04
CA TRP A 149 0.25 -8.62 -7.12
C TRP A 149 -0.82 -9.69 -6.97
N LEU A 150 -1.29 -10.23 -8.10
CA LEU A 150 -2.20 -11.38 -8.08
C LEU A 150 -1.54 -12.56 -7.34
N PRO A 151 -2.25 -13.23 -6.40
CA PRO A 151 -1.75 -14.46 -5.77
C PRO A 151 -1.43 -15.53 -6.81
N ASP A 152 -0.19 -16.02 -6.80
CA ASP A 152 0.40 -16.91 -7.81
C ASP A 152 0.26 -16.39 -9.26
N GLY A 153 0.13 -15.07 -9.45
CA GLY A 153 0.07 -14.41 -10.75
C GLY A 153 1.42 -14.29 -11.47
N PRO A 154 1.45 -13.78 -12.71
CA PRO A 154 2.66 -13.59 -13.49
C PRO A 154 3.79 -12.88 -12.75
N PHE A 155 3.52 -11.77 -12.04
CA PHE A 155 4.57 -11.08 -11.28
C PHE A 155 5.14 -11.92 -10.13
N GLN A 156 4.28 -12.59 -9.34
CA GLN A 156 4.76 -13.46 -8.25
C GLN A 156 5.62 -14.62 -8.78
N ARG A 157 5.23 -15.22 -9.92
CA ARG A 157 6.00 -16.30 -10.55
C ARG A 157 7.33 -15.80 -11.12
N TYR A 158 7.33 -14.63 -11.75
CA TYR A 158 8.54 -13.97 -12.24
C TYR A 158 9.50 -13.66 -11.08
N PHE A 159 9.00 -13.03 -10.02
CA PHE A 159 9.79 -12.70 -8.84
C PHE A 159 10.41 -13.96 -8.21
N ARG A 160 9.61 -15.01 -7.98
CA ARG A 160 10.08 -16.29 -7.41
C ARG A 160 11.15 -16.97 -8.27
N SER A 161 11.04 -16.89 -9.61
CA SER A 161 11.93 -17.61 -10.51
C SER A 161 13.23 -16.86 -10.82
N ARG A 162 13.21 -15.52 -10.83
CA ARG A 162 14.35 -14.71 -11.30
C ARG A 162 14.90 -13.73 -10.28
N VAL A 163 14.05 -13.13 -9.44
CA VAL A 163 14.44 -11.99 -8.59
C VAL A 163 14.68 -12.40 -7.13
N GLN A 164 13.97 -13.40 -6.64
CA GLN A 164 13.98 -13.76 -5.22
C GLN A 164 15.39 -14.16 -4.73
N ALA A 165 16.11 -14.97 -5.50
CA ALA A 165 17.45 -15.43 -5.13
C ALA A 165 18.47 -14.29 -5.15
N GLU A 166 18.37 -13.37 -6.12
CA GLU A 166 19.20 -12.18 -6.22
C GLU A 166 18.95 -11.23 -5.04
N TYR A 167 17.68 -10.89 -4.78
CA TYR A 167 17.29 -9.98 -3.72
C TYR A 167 17.66 -10.48 -2.32
N LEU A 168 17.34 -11.75 -2.02
CA LEU A 168 17.65 -12.35 -0.71
C LEU A 168 19.10 -12.84 -0.59
N GLY A 169 19.88 -12.78 -1.67
CA GLY A 169 21.29 -13.11 -1.70
C GLY A 169 22.22 -11.98 -1.25
N SER A 170 21.69 -10.76 -1.05
CA SER A 170 22.45 -9.63 -0.48
C SER A 170 22.95 -9.92 0.93
N SER A 171 24.05 -9.28 1.33
CA SER A 171 24.61 -9.36 2.70
C SER A 171 23.75 -8.64 3.74
N PHE A 172 22.92 -7.66 3.34
CA PHE A 172 22.13 -6.80 4.22
C PHE A 172 22.97 -6.14 5.33
N ASP A 173 24.20 -5.72 5.02
CA ASP A 173 25.20 -5.20 5.96
C ASP A 173 25.36 -3.67 5.91
N ARG A 174 24.58 -2.97 5.06
CA ARG A 174 24.57 -1.51 5.00
C ARG A 174 23.63 -0.91 6.06
N PRO A 175 23.87 0.34 6.51
CA PRO A 175 23.06 0.98 7.57
C PRO A 175 21.57 1.13 7.24
N ASP A 176 21.22 1.15 5.95
CA ASP A 176 19.87 1.28 5.41
C ASP A 176 19.24 -0.06 4.99
N GLU A 177 19.91 -1.18 5.26
CA GLU A 177 19.45 -2.53 4.95
C GLU A 177 18.98 -3.27 6.21
N LEU A 178 18.02 -4.19 6.04
CA LEU A 178 17.46 -4.96 7.14
C LEU A 178 17.02 -6.36 6.68
N PHE A 179 17.58 -7.39 7.31
CA PHE A 179 17.15 -8.78 7.12
C PHE A 179 16.61 -9.38 8.42
N LEU A 180 15.30 -9.59 8.49
CA LEU A 180 14.63 -10.16 9.66
C LEU A 180 13.93 -11.48 9.33
N PHE A 181 14.23 -12.51 10.10
CA PHE A 181 13.53 -13.79 10.06
C PHE A 181 12.94 -14.10 11.44
N LEU A 182 11.60 -14.12 11.52
CA LEU A 182 10.85 -14.37 12.75
C LEU A 182 10.10 -15.72 12.65
N ASN A 183 10.20 -16.53 13.70
CA ASN A 183 9.44 -17.78 13.83
C ASN A 183 8.72 -17.83 15.18
N GLY A 184 7.46 -18.27 15.18
CA GLY A 184 6.67 -18.41 16.39
C GLY A 184 5.27 -18.89 16.09
N MET A 185 4.57 -19.36 17.12
CA MET A 185 3.16 -19.74 17.03
C MET A 185 2.29 -18.53 17.37
N LEU A 186 1.45 -18.12 16.43
CA LEU A 186 0.48 -17.04 16.62
C LEU A 186 -0.93 -17.60 16.60
N SER A 187 -1.79 -17.04 17.47
CA SER A 187 -3.23 -17.25 17.38
C SER A 187 -3.79 -16.61 16.11
N THR A 188 -4.96 -17.06 15.65
CA THR A 188 -5.68 -16.42 14.51
C THR A 188 -5.88 -14.92 14.72
N LYS A 189 -6.18 -14.49 15.95
CA LYS A 189 -6.31 -13.07 16.32
C LYS A 189 -5.00 -12.32 16.12
N SER A 190 -3.90 -12.85 16.63
CA SER A 190 -2.57 -12.23 16.53
C SER A 190 -2.08 -12.18 15.07
N THR A 191 -2.36 -13.21 14.28
CA THR A 191 -2.06 -13.24 12.84
C THR A 191 -2.83 -12.16 12.08
N ALA A 192 -4.12 -11.98 12.37
CA ALA A 192 -4.92 -10.93 11.74
C ALA A 192 -4.39 -9.53 12.08
N GLU A 193 -4.05 -9.28 13.35
CA GLU A 193 -3.44 -8.03 13.80
C GLU A 193 -2.08 -7.77 13.13
N LEU A 194 -1.24 -8.79 12.99
CA LEU A 194 0.04 -8.69 12.29
C LEU A 194 -0.15 -8.28 10.82
N ILE A 195 -1.13 -8.89 10.11
CA ILE A 195 -1.44 -8.54 8.72
C ILE A 195 -1.88 -7.08 8.60
N VAL A 196 -2.70 -6.58 9.54
CA VAL A 196 -3.10 -5.16 9.57
C VAL A 196 -1.89 -4.24 9.72
N ARG A 197 -0.95 -4.56 10.62
CA ARG A 197 0.27 -3.77 10.82
C ARG A 197 1.18 -3.77 9.60
N ILE A 198 1.35 -4.92 8.94
CA ILE A 198 2.13 -5.03 7.70
C ILE A 198 1.52 -4.13 6.60
N ARG A 199 0.19 -4.15 6.45
CA ARG A 199 -0.50 -3.27 5.49
C ARG A 199 -0.34 -1.79 5.84
N LYS A 200 -0.39 -1.45 7.14
CA LYS A 200 -0.15 -0.09 7.61
C LYS A 200 1.27 0.39 7.26
N LEU A 201 2.28 -0.45 7.50
CA LEU A 201 3.66 -0.16 7.14
C LEU A 201 3.83 0.07 5.63
N ALA A 202 3.17 -0.73 4.80
CA ALA A 202 3.18 -0.54 3.34
C ALA A 202 2.56 0.81 2.92
N ALA A 203 1.49 1.25 3.60
CA ALA A 203 0.90 2.56 3.37
C ALA A 203 1.82 3.70 3.84
N GLU A 204 2.44 3.57 5.02
CA GLU A 204 3.43 4.54 5.55
C GLU A 204 4.63 4.67 4.60
N PHE A 205 5.11 3.57 4.03
CA PHE A 205 6.15 3.59 3.00
C PHE A 205 5.73 4.38 1.75
N ALA A 206 4.50 4.19 1.27
CA ALA A 206 3.98 4.92 0.11
C ALA A 206 3.91 6.44 0.38
N GLU A 207 3.53 6.84 1.59
CA GLU A 207 3.54 8.26 1.98
C GLU A 207 4.96 8.82 2.10
N MET A 208 5.90 8.12 2.75
CA MET A 208 7.31 8.54 2.81
C MET A 208 7.89 8.74 1.40
N HIS A 209 7.63 7.80 0.49
CA HIS A 209 8.07 7.94 -0.89
C HIS A 209 7.47 9.20 -1.55
N ARG A 210 6.18 9.47 -1.32
CA ARG A 210 5.50 10.63 -1.89
C ARG A 210 6.09 11.94 -1.35
N ASP A 211 6.37 12.00 -0.06
CA ASP A 211 7.01 13.16 0.57
C ASP A 211 8.41 13.42 -0.02
N ASP A 212 9.14 12.36 -0.38
CA ASP A 212 10.46 12.45 -1.00
C ASP A 212 10.40 12.84 -2.49
N LEU A 213 9.24 12.80 -3.16
CA LEU A 213 9.13 13.24 -4.57
C LEU A 213 9.49 14.71 -4.77
N ARG A 214 9.44 15.53 -3.71
CA ARG A 214 9.88 16.92 -3.75
C ARG A 214 11.41 17.07 -3.83
N LEU A 215 12.15 16.01 -3.54
CA LEU A 215 13.62 15.99 -3.59
C LEU A 215 14.12 15.70 -5.01
N ALA A 216 15.31 16.20 -5.31
CA ALA A 216 15.98 15.87 -6.57
C ALA A 216 16.20 14.36 -6.69
N ILE A 217 16.20 13.81 -7.91
CA ILE A 217 16.35 12.34 -8.10
C ILE A 217 17.65 11.81 -7.50
N GLY A 218 18.75 12.57 -7.56
CA GLY A 218 20.03 12.19 -6.95
C GLY A 218 20.07 12.23 -5.42
N GLN A 219 19.02 12.70 -4.76
CA GLN A 219 18.87 12.66 -3.30
C GLN A 219 17.95 11.52 -2.84
N ARG A 220 17.42 10.73 -3.78
CA ARG A 220 16.52 9.61 -3.51
C ARG A 220 17.25 8.30 -3.80
N HIS A 221 17.09 7.33 -2.92
CA HIS A 221 17.64 6.00 -3.10
C HIS A 221 16.53 5.00 -3.44
N GLY A 222 16.83 4.05 -4.32
CA GLY A 222 15.92 2.96 -4.63
C GLY A 222 15.81 2.02 -3.44
N THR A 223 14.75 2.17 -2.65
CA THR A 223 14.47 1.28 -1.51
C THR A 223 13.34 0.33 -1.86
N SER A 224 13.57 -0.96 -1.64
CA SER A 224 12.57 -2.01 -1.80
C SER A 224 12.36 -2.72 -0.48
N VAL A 225 11.11 -3.13 -0.19
CA VAL A 225 10.76 -3.82 1.04
C VAL A 225 9.92 -5.05 0.69
N LEU A 226 10.41 -6.24 1.07
CA LEU A 226 9.69 -7.50 0.91
C LEU A 226 9.12 -7.95 2.25
N LEU A 227 7.79 -8.01 2.37
CA LEU A 227 7.09 -8.50 3.56
C LEU A 227 6.23 -9.69 3.18
N ALA A 228 6.41 -10.81 3.88
CA ALA A 228 5.58 -11.99 3.72
C ALA A 228 5.35 -12.66 5.08
N THR A 229 4.12 -13.10 5.32
CA THR A 229 3.77 -13.90 6.49
C THR A 229 2.95 -15.11 6.05
N ARG A 230 3.30 -16.29 6.55
CA ARG A 230 2.53 -17.51 6.37
C ARG A 230 2.88 -18.52 7.46
N PRO A 231 1.97 -19.45 7.79
CA PRO A 231 2.37 -20.69 8.45
C PRO A 231 3.47 -21.37 7.62
N TRP A 232 4.61 -21.65 8.24
CA TRP A 232 5.73 -22.25 7.54
C TRP A 232 6.38 -23.35 8.36
N GLU A 233 6.63 -24.46 7.69
CA GLU A 233 7.41 -25.59 8.19
C GLU A 233 8.37 -25.99 7.05
N PRO A 234 9.69 -25.87 7.25
CA PRO A 234 10.69 -26.37 6.32
C PRO A 234 10.48 -27.85 5.99
N LYS A 235 10.73 -28.25 4.74
CA LYS A 235 10.61 -29.65 4.31
C LYS A 235 11.45 -30.60 5.18
N LEU A 236 12.65 -30.16 5.56
CA LEU A 236 13.53 -30.91 6.45
C LEU A 236 12.88 -31.18 7.82
N PHE A 237 12.17 -30.22 8.38
CA PHE A 237 11.50 -30.40 9.69
C PHE A 237 10.25 -31.26 9.57
N ARG A 238 9.52 -31.14 8.46
CA ARG A 238 8.39 -32.03 8.17
C ARG A 238 8.82 -33.49 8.08
N ALA A 239 10.00 -33.78 7.55
CA ALA A 239 10.56 -35.14 7.52
C ALA A 239 10.86 -35.71 8.91
N LEU A 240 11.06 -34.85 9.92
CA LEU A 240 11.27 -35.22 11.32
C LEU A 240 9.96 -35.34 12.11
N ARG A 241 8.80 -35.05 11.49
CA ARG A 241 7.51 -35.09 12.15
C ARG A 241 7.15 -36.53 12.47
N ARG A 242 6.78 -36.79 13.74
CA ARG A 242 6.33 -38.13 14.16
C ARG A 242 5.10 -38.55 13.36
N ALA A 243 5.07 -39.81 12.92
CA ALA A 243 3.93 -40.39 12.21
C ALA A 243 2.64 -40.35 13.05
N GLN A 244 2.78 -40.48 14.37
CA GLN A 244 1.71 -40.24 15.34
C GLN A 244 2.18 -39.16 16.31
N PRO A 245 1.58 -37.95 16.26
CA PRO A 245 1.89 -36.89 17.22
C PRO A 245 1.50 -37.34 18.63
N ALA A 246 2.46 -37.40 19.54
CA ALA A 246 2.15 -37.51 20.97
C ALA A 246 1.42 -36.24 21.41
N GLU A 247 0.48 -36.36 22.36
CA GLU A 247 -0.13 -35.18 22.99
C GLU A 247 0.97 -34.28 23.54
N LEU A 248 0.97 -33.01 23.09
CA LEU A 248 1.93 -32.03 23.56
C LEU A 248 1.62 -31.72 25.03
N PRO A 249 2.62 -31.75 25.93
CA PRO A 249 2.42 -31.35 27.31
C PRO A 249 1.83 -29.94 27.35
N GLN A 250 0.69 -29.77 28.02
CA GLN A 250 0.13 -28.44 28.23
C GLN A 250 1.10 -27.65 29.11
N GLN A 251 1.49 -26.45 28.68
CA GLN A 251 2.32 -25.58 29.51
C GLN A 251 1.59 -25.26 30.83
N PRO A 252 2.23 -25.44 32.00
CA PRO A 252 1.62 -25.06 33.27
C PRO A 252 1.46 -23.54 33.31
N GLY A 253 0.22 -23.06 33.16
CA GLY A 253 -0.11 -21.63 33.18
C GLY A 253 -1.11 -21.14 32.12
N ALA A 254 -1.55 -21.98 31.17
CA ALA A 254 -2.62 -21.62 30.25
C ALA A 254 -3.97 -21.58 30.99
N ALA A 255 -4.25 -20.47 31.68
CA ALA A 255 -5.56 -20.22 32.27
C ALA A 255 -6.61 -20.22 31.15
N THR A 256 -7.50 -21.20 31.18
CA THR A 256 -8.72 -21.24 30.38
C THR A 256 -9.46 -19.91 30.61
N PRO A 257 -9.78 -19.11 29.58
CA PRO A 257 -10.60 -17.93 29.79
C PRO A 257 -11.95 -18.41 30.35
N LYS A 258 -12.20 -18.11 31.63
CA LYS A 258 -13.50 -18.34 32.26
C LYS A 258 -14.53 -17.57 31.45
N ASN A 259 -15.39 -18.32 30.78
CA ASN A 259 -16.54 -17.82 30.06
C ASN A 259 -17.45 -17.08 31.08
N PRO A 260 -17.71 -15.77 30.96
CA PRO A 260 -18.69 -15.13 31.83
C PRO A 260 -20.08 -15.56 31.34
N ARG A 261 -20.62 -16.63 31.93
CA ARG A 261 -22.02 -16.99 31.78
C ARG A 261 -22.83 -16.38 32.92
N LYS A 262 -23.75 -15.51 32.50
CA LYS A 262 -24.95 -14.97 33.17
C LYS A 262 -24.73 -13.92 34.25
#